data_AF-A0A4S2KF81-F1
#
_entry.id   AF-A0A4S2KF81-F1
#
_cell.length_a   1.000
_cell.length_b   1.000
_cell.length_c   1.000
_cell.angle_alpha   90.00
_cell.angle_beta   90.00
_cell.angle_gamma   90.00
#
_symmetry.space_group_name_H-M   'P 1'
#
loop_
_entity.id
_entity.type
_entity.pdbx_description
1 polymer ?
#
loop_
_entity_poly.entity_id
_entity_poly.type
_entity_poly.pdbx_seq_one_letter_code
_entity_poly.pdbx_strand_id
1 'polypeptide(L)'
;RSALSVDTYKKEYKGRHSSNVITLWDLKGLYIKASPCMASSKRKSTSKANKVLESKLAQVICVKSINHSADPRLGAAPAAAITVHRTNRRVSSEEDPAKMLSCKMGADSKCILVTGFGPFAAHARNASWEAVEELQKLWTNSVEFPDVELVAEEVPVSYDYVSNRVPHLWKKHSPLIVLHVGVSHKADSLTIECHACSNGYKRFDIDNKYPDETNVECSVLETGIDVEKLCDSVNENSERSGCKACVSYDAGRYLCEYIFYQSLSVEPTKTLFVHVPDFDKYSSIQTANGLYDILCYLLRNLKSS
;
A
#
# COMPACT_ATOMS: atom_id res chain seq x y z
N ARG A 1 5.07 -47.47 -42.10
CA ARG A 1 3.92 -47.10 -42.96
C ARG A 1 2.83 -46.54 -42.05
N SER A 2 2.51 -45.25 -42.22
CA SER A 2 1.21 -44.56 -41.93
C SER A 2 0.61 -44.67 -40.51
N ALA A 3 0.06 -43.64 -39.86
CA ALA A 3 -0.23 -42.25 -40.25
C ALA A 3 -0.61 -41.42 -39.00
N LEU A 4 -0.67 -40.11 -39.22
CA LEU A 4 -0.97 -38.97 -38.35
C LEU A 4 -2.43 -38.90 -37.83
N SER A 5 -2.63 -38.11 -36.76
CA SER A 5 -3.67 -37.04 -36.55
C SER A 5 -3.54 -36.59 -35.07
N VAL A 6 -3.17 -35.39 -34.63
CA VAL A 6 -3.49 -33.97 -34.93
C VAL A 6 -4.97 -33.59 -34.70
N ASP A 7 -5.15 -32.83 -33.62
CA ASP A 7 -6.11 -31.78 -33.25
C ASP A 7 -7.62 -31.92 -33.45
N THR A 8 -8.35 -31.75 -32.34
CA THR A 8 -9.64 -31.05 -32.35
C THR A 8 -9.91 -30.38 -30.99
N TYR A 9 -9.68 -29.07 -30.89
CA TYR A 9 -10.31 -28.21 -29.87
C TYR A 9 -11.02 -27.04 -30.59
N LYS A 10 -12.34 -27.14 -30.67
CA LYS A 10 -13.26 -26.03 -30.95
C LYS A 10 -14.43 -26.16 -30.00
N LYS A 11 -14.58 -25.22 -29.07
CA LYS A 11 -15.88 -24.89 -28.48
C LYS A 11 -16.04 -23.37 -28.47
N GLU A 12 -17.02 -22.96 -29.27
CA GLU A 12 -17.55 -21.62 -29.40
C GLU A 12 -18.24 -21.18 -28.10
N TYR A 13 -18.09 -19.91 -27.72
CA TYR A 13 -19.00 -19.22 -26.81
C TYR A 13 -19.76 -18.16 -27.61
N LYS A 14 -21.10 -18.27 -27.64
CA LYS A 14 -22.01 -17.26 -28.17
C LYS A 14 -23.16 -17.02 -27.19
N GLY A 15 -23.27 -15.75 -26.76
CA GLY A 15 -24.50 -15.06 -26.34
C GLY A 15 -25.00 -15.36 -24.92
N ARG A 16 -25.83 -14.52 -24.28
CA ARG A 16 -26.27 -13.12 -24.45
C ARG A 16 -27.12 -12.80 -23.21
N HIS A 17 -27.13 -11.53 -22.79
CA HIS A 17 -28.18 -10.83 -22.02
C HIS A 17 -28.41 -11.06 -20.51
N SER A 18 -28.27 -9.92 -19.82
CA SER A 18 -29.20 -9.28 -18.89
C SER A 18 -29.44 -9.89 -17.51
N SER A 19 -29.18 -9.07 -16.49
CA SER A 19 -30.15 -8.49 -15.54
C SER A 19 -29.61 -8.42 -14.12
N ASN A 20 -29.71 -7.21 -13.55
CA ASN A 20 -29.47 -6.90 -12.16
C ASN A 20 -30.36 -7.75 -11.25
N VAL A 21 -29.78 -8.49 -10.30
CA VAL A 21 -30.46 -8.83 -9.04
C VAL A 21 -29.42 -8.88 -7.92
N ILE A 22 -29.48 -7.88 -7.04
CA ILE A 22 -28.91 -7.94 -5.69
C ILE A 22 -29.87 -8.79 -4.86
N THR A 23 -29.39 -9.86 -4.23
CA THR A 23 -30.13 -10.56 -3.17
C THR A 23 -29.28 -10.66 -1.91
N LEU A 24 -29.64 -9.85 -0.91
CA LEU A 24 -29.33 -10.03 0.50
C LEU A 24 -30.09 -11.23 1.05
N TRP A 25 -29.38 -12.29 1.44
CA TRP A 25 -29.79 -13.36 2.38
C TRP A 25 -28.45 -13.92 2.92
N ASP A 26 -28.18 -14.22 4.18
CA ASP A 26 -28.94 -14.15 5.43
C ASP A 26 -27.91 -14.27 6.57
N LEU A 27 -27.95 -13.33 7.53
CA LEU A 27 -27.24 -13.45 8.81
C LEU A 27 -28.11 -14.29 9.74
N LYS A 28 -27.71 -15.52 10.09
CA LYS A 28 -27.99 -16.16 11.40
C LYS A 28 -27.43 -17.59 11.52
N GLY A 29 -26.74 -17.82 12.65
CA GLY A 29 -26.51 -19.13 13.27
C GLY A 29 -25.09 -19.66 13.08
N LEU A 30 -24.35 -20.13 14.09
CA LEU A 30 -24.74 -20.56 15.44
C LEU A 30 -23.48 -20.54 16.33
N TYR A 31 -23.64 -20.04 17.55
CA TYR A 31 -22.69 -20.18 18.66
C TYR A 31 -22.92 -21.55 19.36
N ILE A 32 -21.91 -21.97 20.14
CA ILE A 32 -21.88 -22.99 21.22
C ILE A 32 -21.46 -24.44 20.83
N LYS A 33 -20.24 -24.80 21.26
CA LYS A 33 -19.99 -25.95 22.14
C LYS A 33 -18.77 -25.66 23.03
N ALA A 34 -19.03 -25.34 24.30
CA ALA A 34 -18.07 -25.47 25.39
C ALA A 34 -18.61 -26.54 26.34
N SER A 35 -17.77 -27.51 26.72
CA SER A 35 -18.07 -28.51 27.75
C SER A 35 -17.23 -28.24 29.03
N PRO A 36 -17.73 -28.63 30.23
CA PRO A 36 -17.23 -28.12 31.51
C PRO A 36 -16.40 -29.16 32.33
N CYS A 37 -15.98 -28.71 33.53
CA CYS A 37 -15.33 -29.43 34.65
C CYS A 37 -13.79 -29.22 34.69
N MET A 38 -13.12 -28.74 35.74
CA MET A 38 -13.30 -28.90 37.19
C MET A 38 -12.96 -27.61 37.96
N ALA A 39 -13.63 -27.41 39.09
CA ALA A 39 -13.40 -26.33 40.05
C ALA A 39 -12.19 -26.58 40.96
N SER A 40 -11.45 -25.52 41.33
CA SER A 40 -11.11 -25.28 42.74
C SER A 40 -10.68 -23.83 43.01
N SER A 41 -11.35 -23.22 44.00
CA SER A 41 -10.78 -22.39 45.07
C SER A 41 -9.79 -21.26 44.73
N LYS A 42 -10.25 -20.01 44.80
CA LYS A 42 -9.94 -19.06 45.91
C LYS A 42 -10.51 -17.66 45.62
N ARG A 43 -11.30 -17.15 46.57
CA ARG A 43 -11.67 -15.73 46.67
C ARG A 43 -10.42 -14.88 46.95
N LYS A 44 -10.28 -13.73 46.28
CA LYS A 44 -9.86 -12.45 46.89
C LYS A 44 -9.95 -11.26 45.91
N SER A 45 -10.45 -10.16 46.48
CA SER A 45 -10.28 -8.74 46.17
C SER A 45 -10.76 -8.13 44.84
N THR A 46 -11.63 -7.15 45.04
CA THR A 46 -12.17 -6.14 44.16
C THR A 46 -11.18 -5.05 43.71
N SER A 47 -11.48 -4.48 42.53
CA SER A 47 -11.38 -3.05 42.16
C SER A 47 -10.31 -2.63 41.14
N LYS A 48 -10.76 -1.74 40.24
CA LYS A 48 -10.03 -0.99 39.18
C LYS A 48 -9.62 -1.76 37.91
N ALA A 49 -10.60 -2.03 37.04
CA ALA A 49 -10.36 -2.18 35.59
C ALA A 49 -11.63 -1.95 34.73
N ASN A 50 -12.83 -2.19 35.26
CA ASN A 50 -14.08 -2.07 34.50
C ASN A 50 -14.75 -0.68 34.56
N LYS A 51 -13.99 0.42 34.41
CA LYS A 51 -14.58 1.77 34.34
C LYS A 51 -14.04 2.68 33.24
N VAL A 52 -13.36 2.13 32.24
CA VAL A 52 -12.83 2.91 31.09
C VAL A 52 -13.35 2.42 29.74
N LEU A 53 -14.17 1.36 29.70
CA LEU A 53 -14.74 0.84 28.44
C LEU A 53 -16.19 1.27 28.15
N GLU A 54 -16.84 2.05 29.03
CA GLU A 54 -18.21 2.55 28.84
C GLU A 54 -18.31 4.06 28.59
N SER A 55 -17.22 4.77 28.27
CA SER A 55 -17.24 6.21 28.02
C SER A 55 -16.90 6.65 26.59
N LYS A 56 -16.85 5.74 25.61
CA LYS A 56 -16.55 6.09 24.20
C LYS A 56 -17.51 5.53 23.14
N LEU A 57 -18.72 5.12 23.54
CA LEU A 57 -19.75 4.60 22.63
C LEU A 57 -21.04 5.44 22.60
N ALA A 58 -20.95 6.71 23.01
CA ALA A 58 -22.05 7.67 22.95
C ALA A 58 -21.63 8.98 22.26
N GLN A 59 -21.14 8.89 21.03
CA GLN A 59 -20.97 10.04 20.13
C GLN A 59 -21.08 9.62 18.66
N VAL A 60 -22.12 8.86 18.33
CA VAL A 60 -22.67 8.81 16.97
C VAL A 60 -24.19 8.69 17.16
N ILE A 61 -24.96 9.37 16.31
CA ILE A 61 -26.43 9.53 16.31
C ILE A 61 -26.89 10.85 16.96
N CYS A 62 -26.78 11.93 16.20
CA CYS A 62 -27.79 13.00 16.23
C CYS A 62 -27.95 13.60 14.82
N VAL A 63 -28.74 12.92 13.98
CA VAL A 63 -29.40 13.55 12.84
C VAL A 63 -30.88 13.22 12.98
N LYS A 64 -31.65 14.17 13.53
CA LYS A 64 -33.10 14.15 13.45
C LYS A 64 -33.60 15.51 12.97
N SER A 65 -34.00 15.49 11.69
CA SER A 65 -35.29 15.98 11.18
C SER A 65 -35.80 17.31 11.77
N ILE A 66 -35.68 18.38 11.00
CA ILE A 66 -36.44 19.62 11.21
C ILE A 66 -37.67 19.55 10.31
N ASN A 67 -38.84 19.46 10.94
CA ASN A 67 -40.16 19.62 10.31
C ASN A 67 -40.39 21.09 9.96
N HIS A 68 -40.80 21.35 8.72
CA HIS A 68 -41.46 22.59 8.32
C HIS A 68 -42.93 22.53 8.74
N SER A 69 -43.37 23.48 9.56
CA SER A 69 -44.72 24.03 9.43
C SER A 69 -44.68 25.54 9.70
N ALA A 70 -45.22 26.28 8.73
CA ALA A 70 -45.39 27.72 8.77
C ALA A 70 -46.85 28.02 9.16
N ASP A 71 -47.05 28.94 10.09
CA ASP A 71 -48.29 29.71 10.21
C ASP A 71 -47.91 31.18 10.46
N PRO A 72 -48.27 32.11 9.55
CA PRO A 72 -48.08 33.54 9.74
C PRO A 72 -49.37 34.16 10.28
N ARG A 73 -49.29 35.10 11.22
CA ARG A 73 -50.19 36.28 11.26
C ARG A 73 -49.84 37.30 12.35
N LEU A 74 -49.68 38.54 11.87
CA LEU A 74 -49.99 39.86 12.44
C LEU A 74 -49.21 40.44 13.63
N GLY A 75 -48.73 41.68 13.41
CA GLY A 75 -48.67 42.73 14.45
C GLY A 75 -47.49 43.68 14.31
N ALA A 76 -47.66 44.78 13.59
CA ALA A 76 -46.65 45.81 13.36
C ALA A 76 -46.65 46.93 14.44
N ALA A 77 -45.49 47.62 14.49
CA ALA A 77 -45.22 49.00 14.97
C ALA A 77 -44.79 49.23 16.44
N PRO A 78 -44.05 50.32 16.75
CA PRO A 78 -43.04 51.04 15.96
C PRO A 78 -41.70 51.26 16.71
N ALA A 79 -40.77 51.87 15.98
CA ALA A 79 -39.39 52.16 16.36
C ALA A 79 -39.22 53.01 17.63
N ALA A 80 -38.23 52.64 18.43
CA ALA A 80 -37.54 53.54 19.36
C ALA A 80 -36.03 53.41 19.12
N ALA A 81 -35.43 54.51 18.68
CA ALA A 81 -33.99 54.65 18.57
C ALA A 81 -33.39 54.73 19.98
N ILE A 82 -32.48 53.82 20.31
CA ILE A 82 -31.55 53.98 21.42
C ILE A 82 -30.14 53.71 20.89
N THR A 83 -29.41 54.79 20.70
CA THR A 83 -27.95 54.83 20.58
C THR A 83 -27.35 54.26 21.86
N VAL A 84 -26.63 53.13 21.78
CA VAL A 84 -25.71 52.72 22.85
C VAL A 84 -24.36 52.35 22.26
N HIS A 85 -23.36 52.91 22.93
CA HIS A 85 -21.96 52.97 22.60
C HIS A 85 -21.31 51.65 22.22
N ARG A 86 -20.48 51.77 21.19
CA ARG A 86 -19.32 50.96 20.84
C ARG A 86 -18.57 50.51 22.12
N THR A 87 -18.75 49.26 22.52
CA THR A 87 -17.80 48.58 23.40
C THR A 87 -17.05 47.55 22.58
N ASN A 88 -15.75 47.77 22.51
CA ASN A 88 -14.79 46.96 21.78
C ASN A 88 -14.58 45.67 22.57
N ARG A 89 -15.34 44.61 22.24
CA ARG A 89 -15.06 43.27 22.76
C ARG A 89 -14.51 42.44 21.61
N ARG A 90 -13.19 42.19 21.65
CA ARG A 90 -12.48 41.27 20.75
C ARG A 90 -13.21 39.93 20.77
N VAL A 91 -13.90 39.61 19.68
CA VAL A 91 -14.23 38.23 19.35
C VAL A 91 -12.92 37.65 18.84
N SER A 92 -12.27 36.84 19.67
CA SER A 92 -11.27 35.88 19.21
C SER A 92 -11.93 35.06 18.11
N SER A 93 -11.45 35.19 16.88
CA SER A 93 -11.78 34.28 15.80
C SER A 93 -11.55 32.86 16.30
N GLU A 94 -12.63 32.09 16.46
CA GLU A 94 -12.54 30.65 16.53
C GLU A 94 -11.85 30.21 15.25
N GLU A 95 -10.58 29.82 15.38
CA GLU A 95 -9.83 29.29 14.26
C GLU A 95 -10.49 27.99 13.82
N ASP A 96 -10.86 27.96 12.54
CA ASP A 96 -11.50 26.82 11.90
C ASP A 96 -10.62 25.56 12.10
N PRO A 97 -11.12 24.50 12.77
CA PRO A 97 -10.34 23.31 13.04
C PRO A 97 -9.85 22.63 11.74
N ALA A 98 -10.52 22.85 10.60
CA ALA A 98 -10.04 22.38 9.30
C ALA A 98 -8.77 23.12 8.84
N LYS A 99 -8.61 24.39 9.21
CA LYS A 99 -7.44 25.21 8.89
C LYS A 99 -6.26 24.90 9.82
N MET A 100 -6.53 24.54 11.07
CA MET A 100 -5.51 24.05 12.01
C MET A 100 -4.99 22.65 11.62
N LEU A 101 -5.82 21.83 10.97
CA LEU A 101 -5.42 20.56 10.34
C LEU A 101 -4.63 20.81 9.04
N SER A 102 -5.02 21.78 8.19
CA SER A 102 -4.29 22.08 6.96
C SER A 102 -2.93 22.74 7.21
N CYS A 103 -2.78 23.52 8.29
CA CYS A 103 -1.52 24.17 8.66
C CYS A 103 -0.51 23.24 9.37
N LYS A 104 -0.87 21.98 9.65
CA LYS A 104 0.08 20.94 10.11
C LYS A 104 0.69 20.10 8.99
N MET A 105 0.21 20.23 7.75
CA MET A 105 0.73 19.47 6.59
C MET A 105 1.76 20.26 5.76
N GLY A 106 2.43 21.22 6.38
CA GLY A 106 3.42 22.09 5.74
C GLY A 106 4.79 22.02 6.41
N ALA A 107 5.36 20.80 6.51
CA ALA A 107 6.79 20.53 6.70
C ALA A 107 6.99 19.00 6.71
N ASP A 108 7.65 18.46 5.69
CA ASP A 108 8.22 17.11 5.56
C ASP A 108 7.34 15.94 6.05
N SER A 109 6.25 15.61 5.34
CA SER A 109 5.64 14.29 5.52
C SER A 109 6.65 13.22 5.11
N LYS A 110 7.01 12.34 6.06
CA LYS A 110 7.88 11.21 5.76
C LYS A 110 7.14 10.29 4.82
N CYS A 111 7.77 9.91 3.71
CA CYS A 111 7.17 8.93 2.82
C CYS A 111 8.13 7.81 2.46
N ILE A 112 7.54 6.67 2.13
CA ILE A 112 8.19 5.59 1.40
C ILE A 112 7.61 5.56 -0.01
N LEU A 113 8.45 5.29 -1.00
CA LEU A 113 8.03 5.10 -2.38
C LEU A 113 8.03 3.60 -2.68
N VAL A 114 6.90 3.10 -3.17
CA VAL A 114 6.78 1.71 -3.61
C VAL A 114 6.30 1.69 -5.04
N THR A 115 6.98 0.93 -5.90
CA THR A 115 6.55 0.78 -7.30
C THR A 115 6.24 -0.67 -7.62
N GLY A 116 5.25 -0.89 -8.48
CA GLY A 116 5.01 -2.18 -9.12
C GLY A 116 4.93 -1.99 -10.63
N PHE A 117 5.28 -3.02 -11.40
CA PHE A 117 5.14 -2.97 -12.85
C PHE A 117 3.70 -3.22 -13.26
N GLY A 118 3.21 -2.45 -14.23
CA GLY A 118 1.90 -2.65 -14.85
C GLY A 118 1.86 -3.83 -15.83
N PRO A 119 0.76 -3.99 -16.60
CA PRO A 119 0.59 -5.02 -17.60
C PRO A 119 1.74 -5.07 -18.63
N PHE A 120 2.10 -6.29 -19.05
CA PHE A 120 3.17 -6.50 -20.04
C PHE A 120 2.92 -7.73 -20.92
N ALA A 121 3.17 -7.59 -22.22
CA ALA A 121 2.96 -8.63 -23.22
C ALA A 121 1.54 -9.23 -23.14
N ALA A 122 1.41 -10.54 -22.95
CA ALA A 122 0.12 -11.23 -22.83
C ALA A 122 -0.51 -11.12 -21.42
N HIS A 123 0.19 -10.53 -20.45
CA HIS A 123 -0.25 -10.48 -19.06
C HIS A 123 -1.04 -9.20 -18.81
N ALA A 124 -2.37 -9.33 -18.82
CA ALA A 124 -3.32 -8.23 -18.53
C ALA A 124 -3.27 -7.75 -17.07
N ARG A 125 -2.67 -8.55 -16.18
CA ARG A 125 -2.46 -8.27 -14.76
C ARG A 125 -1.01 -8.59 -14.43
N ASN A 126 -0.42 -7.84 -13.50
CA ASN A 126 0.95 -8.05 -13.06
C ASN A 126 0.97 -8.22 -11.53
N ALA A 127 1.53 -9.34 -11.06
CA ALA A 127 1.53 -9.68 -9.64
C ALA A 127 2.25 -8.64 -8.78
N SER A 128 3.22 -7.92 -9.35
CA SER A 128 3.91 -6.84 -8.64
C SER A 128 3.00 -5.64 -8.35
N TRP A 129 2.33 -5.07 -9.35
CA TRP A 129 1.44 -3.94 -9.13
C TRP A 129 0.27 -4.27 -8.21
N GLU A 130 -0.34 -5.44 -8.38
CA GLU A 130 -1.44 -5.82 -7.51
C GLU A 130 -1.05 -6.02 -6.05
N ALA A 131 0.15 -6.55 -5.80
CA ALA A 131 0.68 -6.64 -4.45
C ALA A 131 0.93 -5.24 -3.85
N VAL A 132 1.37 -4.28 -4.67
CA VAL A 132 1.57 -2.88 -4.24
C VAL A 132 0.24 -2.20 -3.92
N GLU A 133 -0.82 -2.44 -4.71
CA GLU A 133 -2.16 -1.93 -4.41
C GLU A 133 -2.72 -2.49 -3.09
N GLU A 134 -2.57 -3.80 -2.86
CA GLU A 134 -2.96 -4.42 -1.58
C GLU A 134 -2.11 -3.90 -0.42
N LEU A 135 -0.81 -3.71 -0.63
CA LEU A 135 0.09 -3.14 0.36
C LEU A 135 -0.33 -1.72 0.75
N GLN A 136 -0.75 -0.88 -0.20
CA GLN A 136 -1.24 0.46 0.09
C GLN A 136 -2.48 0.44 0.99
N LYS A 137 -3.39 -0.53 0.79
CA LYS A 137 -4.57 -0.72 1.65
C LYS A 137 -4.16 -1.15 3.07
N LEU A 138 -3.20 -2.08 3.20
CA LEU A 138 -2.66 -2.49 4.49
C LEU A 138 -1.99 -1.31 5.21
N TRP A 139 -1.20 -0.52 4.48
CA TRP A 139 -0.46 0.62 5.02
C TRP A 139 -1.37 1.72 5.55
N THR A 140 -2.43 2.04 4.80
CA THR A 140 -3.43 3.05 5.20
C THR A 140 -4.11 2.72 6.52
N ASN A 141 -4.23 1.43 6.85
CA ASN A 141 -4.84 0.95 8.09
C ASN A 141 -3.81 0.64 9.19
N SER A 142 -2.51 0.85 8.93
CA SER A 142 -1.46 0.59 9.91
C SER A 142 -1.44 1.67 10.99
N VAL A 143 -1.33 1.23 12.24
CA VAL A 143 -1.11 2.12 13.40
C VAL A 143 0.36 2.18 13.82
N GLU A 144 1.24 1.42 13.15
CA GLU A 144 2.65 1.31 13.54
C GLU A 144 3.48 2.52 13.09
N PHE A 145 3.18 3.05 11.90
CA PHE A 145 3.88 4.19 11.30
C PHE A 145 2.90 5.31 10.90
N PRO A 146 2.19 5.93 11.87
CA PRO A 146 1.12 6.90 11.57
C PRO A 146 1.61 8.17 10.85
N ASP A 147 2.91 8.47 10.94
CA ASP A 147 3.52 9.65 10.34
C ASP A 147 4.28 9.34 9.03
N VAL A 148 4.17 8.10 8.50
CA VAL A 148 4.84 7.69 7.26
C VAL A 148 3.81 7.37 6.18
N GLU A 149 3.79 8.17 5.13
CA GLU A 149 2.95 7.95 3.96
C GLU A 149 3.56 6.90 3.01
N LEU A 150 2.72 6.03 2.44
CA LEU A 150 3.12 5.15 1.34
C LEU A 150 2.66 5.73 0.01
N VAL A 151 3.61 6.14 -0.81
CA VAL A 151 3.39 6.59 -2.19
C VAL A 151 3.56 5.38 -3.11
N ALA A 152 2.46 4.93 -3.70
CA ALA A 152 2.44 3.82 -4.67
C ALA A 152 2.44 4.37 -6.11
N GLU A 153 3.28 3.81 -6.98
CA GLU A 153 3.33 4.17 -8.40
C GLU A 153 3.36 2.93 -9.29
N GLU A 154 2.43 2.84 -10.23
CA GLU A 154 2.45 1.84 -11.30
C GLU A 154 3.43 2.29 -12.39
N VAL A 155 4.38 1.42 -12.73
CA VAL A 155 5.42 1.71 -13.72
C VAL A 155 5.19 0.86 -14.97
N PRO A 156 5.07 1.44 -16.17
CA PRO A 156 5.05 0.66 -17.41
C PRO A 156 6.41 -0.03 -17.62
N VAL A 157 6.40 -1.15 -18.32
CA VAL A 157 7.62 -1.84 -18.75
C VAL A 157 8.23 -1.07 -19.94
N SER A 158 8.83 0.09 -19.67
CA SER A 158 9.41 1.04 -20.63
C SER A 158 10.67 1.67 -20.06
N TYR A 159 11.80 1.58 -20.79
CA TYR A 159 13.08 2.13 -20.32
C TYR A 159 13.02 3.64 -20.24
N ASP A 160 12.49 4.30 -21.28
CA ASP A 160 12.34 5.75 -21.33
C ASP A 160 11.49 6.26 -20.17
N TYR A 161 10.42 5.55 -19.80
CA TYR A 161 9.63 5.91 -18.63
C TYR A 161 10.46 5.86 -17.36
N VAL A 162 11.20 4.77 -17.12
CA VAL A 162 12.05 4.62 -15.93
C VAL A 162 13.11 5.70 -15.86
N SER A 163 13.86 5.94 -16.94
CA SER A 163 14.95 6.94 -16.98
C SER A 163 14.45 8.35 -16.66
N ASN A 164 13.24 8.68 -17.09
CA ASN A 164 12.64 9.99 -16.84
C ASN A 164 11.94 10.05 -15.48
N ARG A 165 11.12 9.06 -15.13
CA ARG A 165 10.21 9.12 -13.99
C ARG A 165 10.91 8.94 -12.65
N VAL A 166 11.86 8.00 -12.55
CA VAL A 166 12.51 7.69 -11.27
C VAL A 166 13.18 8.93 -10.65
N PRO A 167 14.03 9.70 -11.37
CA PRO A 167 14.61 10.93 -10.80
C PRO A 167 13.57 11.96 -10.34
N HIS A 168 12.44 12.05 -11.06
CA HIS A 168 11.34 12.96 -10.68
C HIS A 168 10.66 12.51 -9.38
N LEU A 169 10.44 11.20 -9.18
CA LEU A 169 9.88 10.67 -7.94
C LEU A 169 10.80 10.94 -6.76
N TRP A 170 12.11 10.70 -6.91
CA TRP A 170 13.12 11.02 -5.89
C TRP A 170 13.10 12.51 -5.52
N LYS A 171 13.13 13.41 -6.52
CA LYS A 171 13.10 14.85 -6.31
C LYS A 171 11.81 15.33 -5.66
N LYS A 172 10.66 14.77 -6.07
CA LYS A 172 9.34 15.18 -5.58
C LYS A 172 9.09 14.72 -4.14
N HIS A 173 9.52 13.51 -3.80
CA HIS A 173 9.11 12.86 -2.56
C HIS A 173 10.22 12.78 -1.50
N SER A 174 11.51 12.87 -1.88
CA SER A 174 12.65 12.67 -0.96
C SER A 174 12.44 11.45 -0.02
N PRO A 175 12.17 10.26 -0.57
CA PRO A 175 11.67 9.14 0.21
C PRO A 175 12.69 8.62 1.24
N LEU A 176 12.17 8.09 2.35
CA LEU A 176 12.94 7.38 3.36
C LEU A 176 13.45 6.03 2.85
N ILE A 177 12.62 5.34 2.06
CA ILE A 177 12.89 4.06 1.41
C ILE A 177 12.25 4.09 0.03
N VAL A 178 12.93 3.50 -0.95
CA VAL A 178 12.37 3.14 -2.25
C VAL A 178 12.38 1.62 -2.37
N LEU A 179 11.19 1.03 -2.52
CA LEU A 179 11.00 -0.39 -2.75
C LEU A 179 10.41 -0.60 -4.14
N HIS A 180 11.21 -1.17 -5.03
CA HIS A 180 10.75 -1.61 -6.34
C HIS A 180 10.31 -3.06 -6.29
N VAL A 181 9.17 -3.36 -6.89
CA VAL A 181 8.59 -4.70 -6.93
C VAL A 181 8.41 -5.13 -8.37
N GLY A 182 8.92 -6.31 -8.73
CA GLY A 182 8.75 -6.91 -10.05
C GLY A 182 8.32 -8.37 -9.95
N VAL A 183 7.48 -8.84 -10.87
CA VAL A 183 7.12 -10.26 -10.92
C VAL A 183 8.24 -11.08 -11.56
N SER A 184 8.52 -12.27 -11.04
CA SER A 184 9.40 -13.26 -11.66
C SER A 184 8.73 -14.62 -11.70
N HIS A 185 8.53 -15.16 -12.91
CA HIS A 185 8.00 -16.51 -13.13
C HIS A 185 8.90 -17.63 -12.57
N LYS A 186 10.13 -17.31 -12.18
CA LYS A 186 11.07 -18.25 -11.56
C LYS A 186 11.03 -18.20 -10.03
N ALA A 187 10.42 -17.17 -9.45
CA ALA A 187 10.36 -17.01 -8.01
C ALA A 187 9.30 -17.95 -7.41
N ASP A 188 9.66 -18.63 -6.34
CA ASP A 188 8.76 -19.41 -5.48
C ASP A 188 8.52 -18.73 -4.12
N SER A 189 9.20 -17.61 -3.87
CA SER A 189 9.17 -16.81 -2.65
C SER A 189 9.48 -15.34 -2.97
N LEU A 190 9.49 -14.47 -1.96
CA LEU A 190 10.05 -13.13 -2.16
C LEU A 190 11.56 -13.26 -2.40
N THR A 191 12.06 -12.63 -3.45
CA THR A 191 13.47 -12.69 -3.83
C THR A 191 14.05 -11.28 -3.73
N ILE A 192 14.90 -11.05 -2.74
CA ILE A 192 15.42 -9.73 -2.40
C ILE A 192 16.77 -9.55 -3.09
N GLU A 193 16.88 -8.55 -3.95
CA GLU A 193 18.05 -8.34 -4.81
C GLU A 193 19.13 -7.52 -4.09
N CYS A 194 20.37 -7.97 -4.17
CA CYS A 194 21.53 -7.30 -3.58
C CYS A 194 22.16 -6.24 -4.49
N HIS A 195 22.09 -6.42 -5.81
CA HIS A 195 22.80 -5.55 -6.74
C HIS A 195 22.17 -5.49 -8.14
N ALA A 196 22.61 -4.53 -8.93
CA ALA A 196 22.20 -4.33 -10.31
C ALA A 196 23.37 -3.90 -11.19
N CYS A 197 23.31 -4.20 -12.50
CA CYS A 197 24.34 -3.84 -13.46
C CYS A 197 23.95 -2.64 -14.32
N SER A 198 24.94 -1.86 -14.74
CA SER A 198 24.76 -0.66 -15.58
C SER A 198 24.39 -0.96 -17.02
N ASN A 199 24.70 -2.16 -17.51
CA ASN A 199 24.61 -2.53 -18.92
C ASN A 199 24.21 -4.00 -19.14
N GLY A 200 24.10 -4.39 -20.41
CA GLY A 200 23.68 -5.72 -20.85
C GLY A 200 22.21 -5.82 -21.22
N TYR A 201 21.49 -4.71 -21.33
CA TYR A 201 20.07 -4.65 -21.64
C TYR A 201 19.82 -4.85 -23.14
N LYS A 202 19.46 -6.07 -23.52
CA LYS A 202 19.19 -6.45 -24.94
C LYS A 202 17.73 -6.76 -25.24
N ARG A 203 16.88 -6.74 -24.22
CA ARG A 203 15.46 -7.11 -24.34
C ARG A 203 14.63 -5.86 -24.59
N PHE A 204 13.80 -5.92 -25.63
CA PHE A 204 12.86 -4.86 -25.97
C PHE A 204 11.79 -4.65 -24.89
N ASP A 205 11.47 -3.39 -24.64
CA ASP A 205 10.34 -2.96 -23.82
C ASP A 205 9.02 -2.90 -24.63
N ILE A 206 7.95 -2.38 -24.03
CA ILE A 206 6.64 -2.27 -24.71
C ILE A 206 6.65 -1.32 -25.92
N ASP A 207 7.63 -0.43 -25.99
CA ASP A 207 7.80 0.55 -27.07
C ASP A 207 8.79 0.05 -28.14
N ASN A 208 9.20 -1.23 -28.07
CA ASN A 208 10.24 -1.84 -28.89
C ASN A 208 11.59 -1.13 -28.79
N LYS A 209 11.98 -0.71 -27.58
CA LYS A 209 13.26 -0.08 -27.28
C LYS A 209 14.07 -0.85 -26.25
N TYR A 210 15.37 -0.59 -26.22
CA TYR A 210 16.27 -0.89 -25.11
C TYR A 210 17.32 0.23 -25.02
N PRO A 211 18.01 0.40 -23.88
CA PRO A 211 18.96 1.49 -23.68
C PRO A 211 20.13 1.46 -24.68
N ASP A 212 20.55 2.63 -25.15
CA ASP A 212 21.84 2.76 -25.86
C ASP A 212 22.98 2.71 -24.84
N GLU A 213 23.80 1.66 -24.92
CA GLU A 213 24.91 1.40 -24.00
C GLU A 213 26.28 1.69 -24.63
N THR A 214 26.33 2.37 -25.79
CA THR A 214 27.58 2.58 -26.54
C THR A 214 28.70 3.22 -25.70
N ASN A 215 28.35 4.08 -24.73
CA ASN A 215 29.28 4.78 -23.85
C ASN A 215 29.07 4.45 -22.36
N VAL A 216 28.45 3.30 -22.05
CA VAL A 216 28.18 2.89 -20.67
C VAL A 216 29.27 1.93 -20.20
N GLU A 217 30.12 2.41 -19.30
CA GLU A 217 31.10 1.58 -18.59
C GLU A 217 30.39 0.51 -17.74
N CYS A 218 30.95 -0.70 -17.73
CA CYS A 218 30.40 -1.80 -16.95
C CYS A 218 30.62 -1.55 -15.46
N SER A 219 29.54 -1.39 -14.70
CA SER A 219 29.56 -1.22 -13.27
C SER A 219 28.42 -1.98 -12.60
N VAL A 220 28.66 -2.39 -11.36
CA VAL A 220 27.70 -3.05 -10.50
C VAL A 220 27.50 -2.16 -9.28
N LEU A 221 26.23 -1.89 -8.94
CA LEU A 221 25.87 -1.17 -7.73
C LEU A 221 25.16 -2.12 -6.77
N GLU A 222 25.52 -2.04 -5.50
CA GLU A 222 24.93 -2.84 -4.42
C GLU A 222 24.02 -1.97 -3.55
N THR A 223 22.95 -2.56 -3.01
CA THR A 223 22.15 -1.88 -1.99
C THR A 223 22.94 -1.74 -0.69
N GLY A 224 22.78 -0.60 -0.01
CA GLY A 224 23.35 -0.40 1.34
C GLY A 224 22.54 -1.07 2.45
N ILE A 225 21.45 -1.77 2.11
CA ILE A 225 20.61 -2.51 3.04
C ILE A 225 21.25 -3.88 3.32
N ASP A 226 21.30 -4.29 4.59
CA ASP A 226 21.71 -5.64 4.98
C ASP A 226 20.63 -6.66 4.59
N VAL A 227 20.74 -7.17 3.36
CA VAL A 227 19.75 -8.06 2.74
C VAL A 227 19.66 -9.41 3.46
N GLU A 228 20.77 -9.93 4.00
CA GLU A 228 20.78 -11.19 4.74
C GLU A 228 19.93 -11.07 6.01
N LYS A 229 20.17 -10.05 6.84
CA LYS A 229 19.37 -9.83 8.06
C LYS A 229 17.91 -9.51 7.76
N LEU A 230 17.65 -8.75 6.69
CA LEU A 230 16.29 -8.48 6.24
C LEU A 230 15.58 -9.80 5.86
N CYS A 231 16.25 -10.65 5.07
CA CYS A 231 15.73 -11.94 4.65
C CYS A 231 15.41 -12.84 5.84
N ASP A 232 16.32 -12.92 6.82
CA ASP A 232 16.09 -13.67 8.06
C ASP A 232 14.87 -13.14 8.83
N SER A 233 14.75 -11.81 8.99
CA SER A 233 13.61 -11.20 9.67
C SER A 233 12.27 -11.46 8.98
N VAL A 234 12.23 -11.47 7.65
CA VAL A 234 11.01 -11.83 6.91
C VAL A 234 10.68 -13.31 7.11
N ASN A 235 11.69 -14.18 7.09
CA ASN A 235 11.50 -15.63 7.29
C ASN A 235 11.03 -15.99 8.70
N GLU A 236 11.48 -15.27 9.73
CA GLU A 236 10.96 -15.38 11.11
C GLU A 236 9.46 -15.04 11.20
N ASN A 237 8.96 -14.16 10.32
CA ASN A 237 7.55 -13.77 10.25
C ASN A 237 6.72 -14.60 9.26
N SER A 238 7.31 -15.63 8.63
CA SER A 238 6.69 -16.36 7.51
C SER A 238 5.39 -17.08 7.87
N GLU A 239 5.19 -17.50 9.12
CA GLU A 239 3.92 -18.07 9.59
C GLU A 239 2.77 -17.06 9.57
N ARG A 240 3.08 -15.78 9.82
CA ARG A 240 2.09 -14.70 9.84
C ARG A 240 1.82 -14.16 8.43
N SER A 241 2.88 -13.87 7.67
CA SER A 241 2.73 -13.28 6.33
C SER A 241 2.36 -14.32 5.27
N GLY A 242 2.67 -15.58 5.51
CA GLY A 242 2.60 -16.65 4.50
C GLY A 242 3.73 -16.56 3.47
N CYS A 243 4.68 -15.64 3.61
CA CYS A 243 5.77 -15.44 2.65
C CYS A 243 7.10 -15.90 3.24
N LYS A 244 7.91 -16.54 2.40
CA LYS A 244 9.35 -16.69 2.64
C LYS A 244 10.11 -15.67 1.82
N ALA A 245 11.35 -15.41 2.21
CA ALA A 245 12.31 -14.60 1.49
C ALA A 245 13.58 -15.39 1.19
N CYS A 246 14.23 -15.05 0.08
CA CYS A 246 15.59 -15.47 -0.25
C CYS A 246 16.39 -14.31 -0.84
N VAL A 247 17.71 -14.39 -0.75
CA VAL A 247 18.65 -13.41 -1.29
C VAL A 247 18.93 -13.73 -2.76
N SER A 248 19.08 -12.70 -3.59
CA SER A 248 19.47 -12.83 -4.99
C SER A 248 20.52 -11.80 -5.41
N TYR A 249 21.31 -12.20 -6.39
CA TYR A 249 22.45 -11.49 -6.97
C TYR A 249 22.28 -11.33 -8.50
N ASP A 250 21.03 -11.44 -8.98
CA ASP A 250 20.72 -11.30 -10.40
C ASP A 250 19.24 -10.90 -10.56
N ALA A 251 19.00 -9.60 -10.69
CA ALA A 251 17.67 -9.09 -11.01
C ALA A 251 17.32 -9.28 -12.51
N GLY A 252 18.18 -9.99 -13.25
CA GLY A 252 18.10 -10.22 -14.68
C GLY A 252 18.73 -9.08 -15.48
N ARG A 253 18.49 -9.04 -16.80
CA ARG A 253 18.91 -7.92 -17.67
C ARG A 253 17.72 -7.38 -18.43
N TYR A 254 16.75 -6.87 -17.68
CA TYR A 254 15.53 -6.24 -18.19
C TYR A 254 15.10 -5.08 -17.29
N LEU A 255 13.83 -4.67 -17.34
CA LEU A 255 13.34 -3.49 -16.62
C LEU A 255 13.43 -3.60 -15.10
N CYS A 256 13.33 -4.80 -14.52
CA CYS A 256 13.52 -5.01 -13.09
C CYS A 256 14.92 -4.57 -12.64
N GLU A 257 15.97 -5.05 -13.33
CA GLU A 257 17.33 -4.63 -13.01
C GLU A 257 17.58 -3.17 -13.40
N TYR A 258 16.99 -2.69 -14.51
CA TYR A 258 17.16 -1.31 -14.95
C TYR A 258 16.61 -0.31 -13.94
N ILE A 259 15.38 -0.49 -13.44
CA ILE A 259 14.81 0.40 -12.42
C ILE A 259 15.59 0.32 -11.11
N PHE A 260 16.08 -0.86 -10.74
CA PHE A 260 16.90 -1.04 -9.56
C PHE A 260 18.22 -0.28 -9.67
N TYR A 261 18.94 -0.45 -10.78
CA TYR A 261 20.20 0.26 -11.05
C TYR A 261 20.02 1.77 -11.05
N GLN A 262 18.97 2.27 -11.70
CA GLN A 262 18.69 3.70 -11.79
C GLN A 262 18.41 4.32 -10.42
N SER A 263 17.70 3.62 -9.52
CA SER A 263 17.49 4.09 -8.15
C SER A 263 18.71 3.92 -7.24
N LEU A 264 19.48 2.83 -7.37
CA LEU A 264 20.75 2.65 -6.67
C LEU A 264 21.75 3.77 -7.01
N SER A 265 21.76 4.23 -8.26
CA SER A 265 22.60 5.35 -8.71
C SER A 265 22.23 6.68 -8.06
N VAL A 266 21.02 6.81 -7.51
CA VAL A 266 20.56 8.01 -6.79
C VAL A 266 20.90 7.89 -5.29
N GLU A 267 20.49 6.80 -4.64
CA GLU A 267 20.72 6.59 -3.21
C GLU A 267 20.70 5.08 -2.86
N PRO A 268 21.87 4.44 -2.78
CA PRO A 268 21.95 3.00 -2.56
C PRO A 268 21.52 2.57 -1.16
N THR A 269 21.63 3.44 -0.15
CA THR A 269 21.29 3.09 1.24
C THR A 269 19.79 3.01 1.51
N LYS A 270 18.96 3.52 0.59
CA LYS A 270 17.49 3.56 0.72
C LYS A 270 16.76 2.74 -0.33
N THR A 271 17.48 2.11 -1.26
CA THR A 271 16.88 1.45 -2.42
C THR A 271 16.92 -0.06 -2.27
N LEU A 272 15.78 -0.72 -2.46
CA LEU A 272 15.65 -2.17 -2.51
C LEU A 272 14.83 -2.59 -3.73
N PHE A 273 15.16 -3.74 -4.30
CA PHE A 273 14.31 -4.41 -5.29
C PHE A 273 13.91 -5.79 -4.76
N VAL A 274 12.64 -6.14 -4.96
CA VAL A 274 12.10 -7.45 -4.59
C VAL A 274 11.38 -8.04 -5.80
N HIS A 275 11.87 -9.19 -6.25
CA HIS A 275 11.08 -10.06 -7.13
C HIS A 275 10.02 -10.81 -6.32
N VAL A 276 8.80 -10.81 -6.83
CA VAL A 276 7.65 -11.54 -6.25
C VAL A 276 7.24 -12.68 -7.18
N PRO A 277 6.72 -13.78 -6.63
CA PRO A 277 6.26 -14.88 -7.46
C PRO A 277 4.89 -14.55 -8.09
N ASP A 278 4.46 -15.39 -9.03
CA ASP A 278 3.14 -15.26 -9.66
C ASP A 278 1.97 -15.61 -8.73
N PHE A 279 0.77 -15.29 -9.20
CA PHE A 279 -0.50 -15.50 -8.50
C PHE A 279 -0.81 -16.96 -8.13
N ASP A 280 -0.22 -17.94 -8.83
CA ASP A 280 -0.39 -19.37 -8.52
C ASP A 280 0.46 -19.80 -7.32
N LYS A 281 1.49 -19.01 -6.97
CA LYS A 281 2.34 -19.22 -5.80
C LYS A 281 1.82 -18.43 -4.61
N TYR A 282 1.73 -17.10 -4.75
CA TYR A 282 1.22 -16.20 -3.72
C TYR A 282 0.08 -15.35 -4.25
N SER A 283 -0.98 -15.22 -3.44
CA SER A 283 -2.02 -14.22 -3.71
C SER A 283 -1.48 -12.80 -3.53
N SER A 284 -2.10 -11.81 -4.17
CA SER A 284 -1.68 -10.39 -4.06
C SER A 284 -1.64 -9.91 -2.60
N ILE A 285 -2.61 -10.33 -1.77
CA ILE A 285 -2.65 -9.99 -0.34
C ILE A 285 -1.54 -10.67 0.47
N GLN A 286 -1.19 -11.92 0.14
CA GLN A 286 -0.10 -12.64 0.77
C GLN A 286 1.23 -11.96 0.46
N THR A 287 1.49 -11.68 -0.82
CA THR A 287 2.67 -10.91 -1.25
C THR A 287 2.71 -9.55 -0.56
N ALA A 288 1.59 -8.83 -0.47
CA ALA A 288 1.50 -7.56 0.25
C ALA A 288 1.86 -7.66 1.74
N ASN A 289 1.45 -8.73 2.43
CA ASN A 289 1.86 -8.96 3.82
C ASN A 289 3.38 -9.13 3.95
N GLY A 290 4.01 -9.87 3.03
CA GLY A 290 5.46 -10.02 3.03
C GLY A 290 6.21 -8.72 2.69
N LEU A 291 5.70 -7.92 1.74
CA LEU A 291 6.23 -6.58 1.46
C LEU A 291 6.06 -5.62 2.64
N TYR A 292 4.94 -5.73 3.37
CA TYR A 292 4.70 -4.97 4.59
C TYR A 292 5.75 -5.31 5.66
N ASP A 293 6.08 -6.59 5.84
CA ASP A 293 7.12 -7.03 6.78
C ASP A 293 8.49 -6.47 6.43
N ILE A 294 8.83 -6.43 5.14
CA ILE A 294 10.05 -5.80 4.63
C ILE A 294 10.09 -4.32 5.02
N LEU A 295 9.01 -3.56 4.75
CA LEU A 295 8.96 -2.14 5.07
C LEU A 295 9.01 -1.87 6.58
N CYS A 296 8.33 -2.68 7.40
CA CYS A 296 8.43 -2.62 8.86
C CYS A 296 9.88 -2.79 9.32
N TYR A 297 10.59 -3.79 8.80
CA TYR A 297 11.99 -4.01 9.14
C TYR A 297 12.85 -2.80 8.76
N LEU A 298 12.73 -2.31 7.52
CA LEU A 298 13.52 -1.19 7.03
C LEU A 298 13.30 0.06 7.87
N LEU A 299 12.04 0.45 8.12
CA LEU A 299 11.72 1.66 8.88
C LEU A 299 12.17 1.60 10.36
N ARG A 300 12.14 0.41 10.99
CA ARG A 300 12.64 0.24 12.36
C ARG A 300 14.17 0.40 12.41
N ASN A 301 14.87 -0.02 11.36
CA ASN A 301 16.33 0.04 11.28
C ASN A 301 16.88 1.35 10.72
N LEU A 302 16.07 2.18 10.04
CA LEU A 302 16.46 3.54 9.64
C LEU A 302 16.85 4.45 10.81
N LYS A 303 16.34 4.18 12.02
CA LYS A 303 16.59 4.99 13.21
C LYS A 303 17.95 4.75 13.86
N SER A 304 18.70 3.77 13.36
CA SER A 304 19.93 3.26 13.97
C SER A 304 21.21 3.68 13.23
N SER A 305 21.11 4.58 12.24
CA SER A 305 22.20 5.02 11.37
C SER A 305 22.47 6.52 11.50
#